data_AF-A0AAU5JJ88-F1
#
_entry.id   AF-A0AAU5JJ88-F1
#
_cell.length_a   1.000
_cell.length_b   1.000
_cell.length_c   1.000
_cell.angle_alpha   90.00
_cell.angle_beta   90.00
_cell.angle_gamma   90.00
#
_symmetry.space_group_name_H-M   'P 1'
#
loop_
_entity.id
_entity.type
_entity.pdbx_description
1 polymer ?
#
loop_
_entity_poly.entity_id
_entity_poly.type
_entity_poly.pdbx_seq_one_letter_code
_entity_poly.pdbx_strand_id
1 'polypeptide(L)'
;MTAYFNWPVIAALCPNLYFSTDGADYSTVIETMDATADQTTNFTVSSGLSRNQVHVWATGVNSADTARHFVHQQTITPVGGKYTLTLKPGQVYIVTTTTGQGKGAAAPPHQRGAGLQVGSGCSTA
;
A
#
# COMPACT_ATOMS: atom_id res chain seq x y z
N MET A 1 -2.10 15.55 -11.93
CA MET A 1 -1.34 14.56 -12.73
C MET A 1 -2.30 13.60 -13.41
N THR A 2 -1.93 13.01 -14.54
CA THR A 2 -2.72 11.95 -15.21
C THR A 2 -1.87 10.68 -15.22
N ALA A 3 -2.38 9.58 -14.65
CA ALA A 3 -1.72 8.29 -14.67
C ALA A 3 -2.44 7.36 -15.65
N TYR A 4 -1.70 6.72 -16.56
CA TYR A 4 -2.23 5.75 -17.52
C TYR A 4 -1.67 4.36 -17.20
N PHE A 5 -2.55 3.37 -17.08
CA PHE A 5 -2.19 1.98 -16.85
C PHE A 5 -2.36 1.18 -18.16
N ASN A 6 -1.24 0.72 -18.74
CA ASN A 6 -1.21 -0.11 -19.94
C ASN A 6 -0.62 -1.49 -19.61
N TRP A 7 -1.49 -2.43 -19.26
CA TRP A 7 -1.12 -3.76 -18.75
C TRP A 7 -0.21 -4.60 -19.68
N PRO A 8 -0.38 -4.59 -21.03
CA PRO A 8 0.56 -5.25 -21.94
C PRO A 8 2.03 -4.85 -21.75
N VAL A 9 2.31 -3.60 -21.35
CA VAL A 9 3.68 -3.11 -21.16
C VAL A 9 4.26 -3.58 -19.82
N ILE A 10 3.45 -3.62 -18.77
CA ILE A 10 3.89 -4.03 -17.43
C ILE A 10 4.12 -5.54 -17.36
N ALA A 11 3.22 -6.34 -17.96
CA ALA A 11 3.37 -7.80 -18.02
C ALA A 11 4.62 -8.25 -18.81
N ALA A 12 5.05 -7.47 -19.81
CA ALA A 12 6.25 -7.75 -20.60
C ALA A 12 7.57 -7.50 -19.84
N LEU A 13 7.54 -6.73 -18.75
CA LEU A 13 8.73 -6.31 -18.02
C LEU A 13 9.03 -7.17 -16.77
N CYS A 14 8.10 -8.02 -16.32
CA CYS A 14 8.25 -8.80 -15.08
C CYS A 14 7.65 -10.21 -15.18
N PRO A 15 8.39 -11.22 -15.68
CA PRO A 15 7.96 -12.61 -15.57
C PRO A 15 7.97 -13.05 -14.10
N ASN A 16 6.87 -13.64 -13.62
CA ASN A 16 6.63 -14.18 -12.25
C ASN A 16 6.06 -13.23 -11.18
N LEU A 17 5.45 -12.10 -11.53
CA LEU A 17 4.67 -11.34 -10.54
C LEU A 17 3.37 -12.10 -10.22
N TYR A 18 3.03 -12.24 -8.94
CA TYR A 18 1.74 -12.82 -8.51
C TYR A 18 0.62 -11.86 -8.96
N PHE A 19 -0.24 -12.32 -9.88
CA PHE A 19 -1.37 -11.55 -10.41
C PHE A 19 -2.70 -12.16 -9.96
N SER A 20 -3.78 -11.38 -10.04
CA SER A 20 -5.15 -11.85 -9.84
C SER A 20 -5.39 -13.14 -10.62
N THR A 21 -6.16 -14.11 -10.12
CA THR A 21 -6.35 -15.41 -10.81
C THR A 21 -6.95 -15.28 -12.22
N ASP A 22 -7.58 -14.14 -12.51
CA ASP A 22 -8.13 -13.71 -13.80
C ASP A 22 -7.28 -12.62 -14.50
N GLY A 23 -6.21 -12.13 -13.88
CA GLY A 23 -5.32 -11.08 -14.39
C GLY A 23 -5.92 -9.68 -14.49
N ALA A 24 -7.11 -9.46 -13.93
CA ALA A 24 -7.84 -8.22 -14.08
C ALA A 24 -7.66 -7.24 -12.91
N ASP A 25 -7.51 -7.73 -11.68
CA ASP A 25 -7.30 -6.83 -10.53
C ASP A 25 -5.94 -6.14 -10.57
N TYR A 26 -5.92 -4.89 -10.08
CA TYR A 26 -4.72 -4.07 -10.08
C TYR A 26 -4.44 -3.47 -8.70
N SER A 27 -3.19 -3.03 -8.53
CA SER A 27 -2.75 -2.22 -7.41
C SER A 27 -1.76 -1.17 -7.88
N THR A 28 -1.91 0.06 -7.41
CA THR A 28 -1.04 1.20 -7.72
C THR A 28 -0.53 1.81 -6.43
N VAL A 29 0.78 2.03 -6.35
CA VAL A 29 1.41 2.81 -5.29
C VAL A 29 1.65 4.24 -5.78
N ILE A 30 1.28 5.23 -4.97
CA ILE A 30 1.48 6.65 -5.29
C ILE A 30 2.17 7.33 -4.12
N GLU A 31 3.25 8.04 -4.39
CA GLU A 31 4.04 8.73 -3.37
C GLU A 31 3.95 10.25 -3.56
N THR A 32 3.87 10.97 -2.45
CA THR A 32 3.70 12.44 -2.43
C THR A 32 4.69 13.10 -1.46
N MET A 33 5.90 12.54 -1.34
CA MET A 33 6.89 12.92 -0.33
C MET A 33 7.28 14.40 -0.40
N ASP A 34 7.49 14.91 -1.62
CA ASP A 34 7.92 16.30 -1.87
C ASP A 34 6.76 17.22 -2.28
N ALA A 35 5.52 16.71 -2.33
CA ALA A 35 4.38 17.54 -2.67
C ALA A 35 4.18 18.59 -1.56
N THR A 36 4.10 19.86 -1.93
CA THR A 36 3.90 20.97 -0.97
C THR A 36 2.42 21.38 -0.84
N ALA A 37 1.56 20.80 -1.66
CA ALA A 37 0.12 21.02 -1.67
C ALA A 37 -0.63 19.79 -2.21
N ASP A 38 -1.93 19.73 -1.93
CA ASP A 38 -2.82 18.67 -2.42
C ASP A 38 -2.75 18.52 -3.94
N GLN A 39 -2.63 17.28 -4.39
CA GLN A 39 -2.56 16.91 -5.80
C GLN A 39 -3.84 16.21 -6.24
N THR A 40 -4.52 16.75 -7.25
CA THR A 40 -5.64 16.06 -7.87
C THR A 40 -5.15 15.19 -9.02
N THR A 41 -5.48 13.91 -8.96
CA THR A 41 -5.10 12.91 -9.97
C THR A 41 -6.34 12.23 -10.53
N ASN A 42 -6.42 12.20 -11.86
CA ASN A 42 -7.50 11.53 -12.58
C ASN A 42 -7.01 10.17 -13.06
N PHE A 43 -7.83 9.15 -12.83
CA PHE A 43 -7.56 7.76 -13.20
C PHE A 43 -8.53 7.32 -14.30
N THR A 44 -8.00 6.56 -15.26
CA THR A 44 -8.78 5.86 -16.27
C THR A 44 -8.37 4.39 -16.27
N VAL A 45 -9.34 3.51 -16.02
CA VAL A 45 -9.19 2.06 -16.01
C VAL A 45 -9.34 1.55 -17.45
N SER A 46 -8.22 1.12 -18.03
CA SER A 46 -8.16 0.53 -19.36
C SER A 46 -9.03 -0.72 -19.48
N SER A 47 -9.43 -1.06 -20.71
CA SER A 47 -10.12 -2.32 -20.99
C SER A 47 -9.27 -3.52 -20.55
N GLY A 48 -9.92 -4.55 -20.00
CA GLY A 48 -9.25 -5.75 -19.50
C GLY A 48 -8.82 -5.68 -18.03
N LEU A 49 -8.91 -4.50 -17.39
CA LEU A 49 -8.73 -4.36 -15.94
C LEU A 49 -10.07 -4.32 -15.20
N SER A 50 -10.04 -4.75 -13.95
CA SER A 50 -11.17 -4.77 -13.03
C SER A 50 -11.76 -3.37 -12.86
N ARG A 51 -13.08 -3.26 -13.04
CA ARG A 51 -13.86 -2.04 -12.78
C ARG A 51 -14.68 -2.13 -11.49
N ASN A 52 -14.32 -3.09 -10.65
CA ASN A 52 -14.90 -3.24 -9.32
C ASN A 52 -14.53 -2.06 -8.42
N GLN A 53 -14.97 -2.12 -7.18
CA GLN A 53 -14.64 -1.13 -6.18
C GLN A 53 -13.11 -0.99 -6.02
N VAL A 54 -12.66 0.25 -5.94
CA VAL A 54 -11.27 0.63 -5.74
C VAL A 54 -11.10 1.08 -4.29
N HIS A 55 -10.29 0.36 -3.54
CA HIS A 55 -9.94 0.66 -2.17
C HIS A 55 -8.68 1.51 -2.12
N VAL A 56 -8.73 2.60 -1.35
CA VAL A 56 -7.61 3.52 -1.17
C VAL A 56 -7.12 3.41 0.27
N TRP A 57 -5.85 3.04 0.41
CA TRP A 57 -5.13 3.00 1.68
C TRP A 57 -4.05 4.08 1.68
N ALA A 58 -3.70 4.61 2.85
CA ALA A 58 -2.64 5.59 2.97
C ALA A 58 -1.74 5.33 4.18
N THR A 59 -0.48 5.72 4.04
CA THR A 59 0.52 5.80 5.11
C THR A 59 1.10 7.20 5.13
N GLY A 60 0.97 7.87 6.29
CA GLY A 60 1.68 9.13 6.55
C GLY A 60 3.13 8.86 6.91
N VAL A 61 4.02 9.00 5.94
CA VAL A 61 5.45 8.64 6.05
C VAL A 61 6.21 9.47 7.08
N ASN A 62 5.78 10.71 7.31
CA ASN A 62 6.43 11.64 8.24
C ASN A 62 5.86 11.54 9.66
N SER A 63 4.92 10.61 9.91
CA SER A 63 4.26 10.49 11.22
C SER A 63 4.86 9.34 12.01
N ALA A 64 5.28 9.61 13.24
CA ALA A 64 5.62 8.59 14.23
C ALA A 64 4.37 7.88 14.82
N ASP A 65 3.18 8.44 14.57
CA ASP A 65 1.91 7.84 14.98
C ASP A 65 1.54 6.69 14.04
N THR A 66 1.69 5.46 14.54
CA THR A 66 1.40 4.27 13.76
C THR A 66 -0.08 4.16 13.39
N ALA A 67 -1.00 4.85 14.08
CA ALA A 67 -2.41 4.90 13.68
C ALA A 67 -2.61 5.56 12.32
N ARG A 68 -1.62 6.31 11.80
CA ARG A 68 -1.62 6.91 10.45
C ARG A 68 -0.98 6.02 9.38
N HIS A 69 -0.57 4.81 9.72
CA HIS A 69 0.06 3.87 8.77
C HIS A 69 -0.93 2.80 8.35
N PHE A 70 -1.04 2.59 7.03
CA PHE A 70 -1.92 1.62 6.39
C PHE A 70 -3.39 1.78 6.79
N VAL A 71 -3.90 3.00 6.64
CA VAL A 71 -5.28 3.36 6.98
C VAL A 71 -6.14 3.37 5.73
N HIS A 72 -7.26 2.66 5.76
CA HIS A 72 -8.27 2.75 4.71
C HIS A 72 -8.90 4.14 4.70
N GLN A 73 -8.76 4.85 3.58
CA GLN A 73 -9.25 6.21 3.42
C GLN A 73 -10.66 6.22 2.83
N GLN A 74 -10.86 5.47 1.75
CA GLN A 74 -12.12 5.46 1.01
C GLN A 74 -12.19 4.27 0.06
N THR A 75 -13.42 3.91 -0.28
CA THR A 75 -13.72 2.98 -1.37
C THR A 75 -14.49 3.72 -2.46
N ILE A 76 -14.11 3.51 -3.73
CA ILE A 76 -14.63 4.25 -4.88
C ILE A 76 -15.20 3.25 -5.89
N THR A 77 -16.37 3.54 -6.44
CA THR A 77 -16.89 2.81 -7.61
C THR A 77 -16.59 3.62 -8.86
N PRO A 78 -15.70 3.17 -9.77
CA PRO A 78 -15.41 3.91 -11.00
C PRO A 78 -16.65 4.06 -11.88
N VAL A 79 -16.89 5.28 -12.39
CA VAL A 79 -17.99 5.55 -13.33
C VAL A 79 -17.41 5.66 -14.74
N GLY A 80 -17.86 4.80 -15.66
CA GLY A 80 -17.27 4.73 -17.00
C GLY A 80 -15.78 4.36 -16.99
N GLY A 81 -15.32 3.63 -15.97
CA GLY A 81 -13.92 3.31 -15.76
C GLY A 81 -13.06 4.50 -15.31
N LYS A 82 -13.65 5.59 -14.82
CA LYS A 82 -12.92 6.79 -14.39
C LYS A 82 -13.21 7.11 -12.93
N TYR A 83 -12.21 7.66 -12.25
CA TYR A 83 -12.34 8.22 -10.90
C TYR A 83 -11.23 9.24 -10.64
N THR A 84 -11.41 10.06 -9.61
CA THR A 84 -10.48 11.12 -9.21
C THR A 84 -10.08 10.95 -7.75
N LEU A 85 -8.82 11.21 -7.45
CA LEU A 85 -8.29 11.24 -6.09
C LEU A 85 -7.64 12.59 -5.78
N THR A 86 -7.87 13.09 -4.58
CA THR A 86 -7.08 14.17 -3.99
C THR A 86 -6.03 13.55 -3.06
N LEU A 87 -4.76 13.74 -3.40
CA LEU A 87 -3.61 13.18 -2.72
C LEU A 87 -2.93 14.27 -1.89
N LYS A 88 -2.91 14.09 -0.57
CA LYS A 88 -2.26 15.01 0.37
C LYS A 88 -0.74 14.81 0.39
N PRO A 89 0.05 15.89 0.61
CA PRO A 89 1.49 15.84 0.91
C PRO A 89 1.93 14.80 1.96
N GLY A 90 3.13 14.25 1.77
CA GLY A 90 3.81 13.41 2.77
C GLY A 90 3.14 12.06 3.00
N GLN A 91 2.53 11.48 1.96
CA GLN A 91 1.80 10.22 2.04
C GLN A 91 2.26 9.24 0.96
N VAL A 92 2.18 7.94 1.29
CA VAL A 92 2.16 6.84 0.33
C VAL A 92 0.75 6.28 0.27
N TYR A 93 0.18 6.19 -0.92
CA TYR A 93 -1.15 5.61 -1.16
C TYR A 93 -1.04 4.26 -1.85
N ILE A 94 -1.95 3.36 -1.53
CA ILE A 94 -2.21 2.14 -2.29
C ILE A 94 -3.64 2.23 -2.81
N VAL A 95 -3.79 2.10 -4.12
CA VAL A 95 -5.08 2.16 -4.83
C VAL A 95 -5.28 0.82 -5.52
N THR A 96 -6.22 0.00 -5.04
CA THR A 96 -6.35 -1.39 -5.48
C THR A 96 -7.79 -1.85 -5.61
N THR A 97 -8.06 -2.75 -6.56
CA THR A 97 -9.35 -3.45 -6.66
C THR A 97 -9.39 -4.76 -5.88
N THR A 98 -8.24 -5.21 -5.35
CA THR A 98 -8.16 -6.42 -4.52
C THR A 98 -8.85 -6.20 -3.17
N THR A 99 -9.20 -7.27 -2.47
CA THR A 99 -9.82 -7.23 -1.13
C THR A 99 -9.04 -8.10 -0.13
N GLY A 100 -9.35 -7.98 1.17
CA GLY A 100 -8.74 -8.78 2.22
C GLY A 100 -7.47 -8.20 2.85
N GLN A 101 -7.13 -6.95 2.53
CA GLN A 101 -6.00 -6.26 3.15
C GLN A 101 -6.31 -5.96 4.61
N GLY A 102 -5.30 -6.12 5.46
CA GLY A 102 -5.42 -5.85 6.89
C GLY A 102 -4.06 -5.48 7.48
N LYS A 103 -4.10 -4.66 8.51
CA LYS A 103 -2.93 -4.31 9.31
C LYS A 103 -2.76 -5.31 10.44
N GLY A 104 -1.59 -5.97 10.51
CA GLY A 104 -1.25 -6.86 11.62
C GLY A 104 -1.11 -6.10 12.94
N ALA A 105 -1.52 -6.73 14.05
CA ALA A 105 -1.50 -6.16 15.40
C ALA A 105 -0.55 -6.90 16.36
N ALA A 106 0.46 -7.60 15.83
CA ALA A 106 1.40 -8.35 16.63
C ALA A 106 2.17 -7.43 17.60
N ALA A 107 2.13 -7.74 18.89
CA ALA A 107 2.89 -7.04 19.92
C ALA A 107 4.15 -7.86 20.27
N PRO A 108 5.36 -7.26 20.21
CA PRO A 108 6.56 -7.94 20.68
C PRO A 108 6.52 -8.11 22.20
N PRO A 109 7.26 -9.08 22.76
CA PRO A 109 7.51 -9.13 24.20
C PRO A 109 8.08 -7.80 24.69
N HIS A 110 7.73 -7.42 25.93
CA HIS A 110 8.30 -6.22 26.54
C HIS A 110 9.82 -6.27 26.51
N GLN A 111 10.44 -5.18 26.05
CA GLN A 111 11.89 -5.07 26.09
C GLN A 111 12.36 -5.13 27.55
N ARG A 112 13.05 -6.22 27.91
CA ARG A 112 13.89 -6.21 29.10
C ARG A 112 15.13 -5.40 28.73
N GLY A 113 15.41 -4.35 29.51
CA GLY A 113 16.67 -3.60 29.36
C GLY A 113 17.86 -4.55 29.40
N ALA A 114 18.93 -4.22 28.69
CA ALA A 114 20.15 -5.01 28.59
C ALA A 114 20.90 -5.08 29.94
N GLY A 115 20.32 -5.75 30.93
CA GLY A 115 20.96 -6.17 32.16
C GLY A 115 21.61 -7.52 31.94
N LEU A 116 22.67 -7.55 31.11
CA LEU A 116 23.44 -8.76 30.90
C LEU A 116 24.50 -8.88 32.00
N GLN A 117 24.22 -9.64 33.04
CA GLN A 117 25.26 -10.36 33.78
C GLN A 117 25.32 -11.77 33.17
N VAL A 118 26.28 -12.02 32.26
CA VAL A 118 26.56 -13.39 31.82
C VAL A 118 27.43 -14.06 32.88
N GLY A 119 26.82 -14.88 33.72
CA GLY A 119 27.53 -15.93 34.44
C GLY A 119 27.31 -17.25 33.72
N SER A 120 28.19 -17.63 32.79
CA SER A 120 28.15 -18.95 32.17
C SER A 120 28.81 -19.97 33.08
N GLY A 121 28.05 -20.51 34.04
CA GLY A 121 28.45 -21.68 34.82
C GLY A 121 28.02 -22.96 34.10
N CYS A 122 28.82 -23.42 33.14
CA CYS A 122 28.72 -24.80 32.65
C CYS A 122 29.58 -25.68 33.56
N SER A 123 28.96 -26.48 34.42
CA SER A 123 29.63 -27.60 35.08
C SER A 123 29.36 -28.85 34.25
N THR A 124 30.39 -29.32 33.55
CA THR A 124 30.41 -30.67 32.98
C THR A 124 30.80 -31.63 34.10
N ALA A 125 29.87 -32.54 34.44
CA ALA A 125 30.16 -33.72 35.24
C ALA A 125 30.85 -34.80 34.39
#